data_AF-A0A1I0D5W8-F1
#
_entry.id   AF-A0A1I0D5W8-F1
#
_cell.length_a   1.000
_cell.length_b   1.000
_cell.length_c   1.000
_cell.angle_alpha   90.00
_cell.angle_beta   90.00
_cell.angle_gamma   90.00
#
_symmetry.space_group_name_H-M   'P 1'
#
loop_
_entity.id
_entity.type
_entity.pdbx_description
1 polymer ?
#
loop_
_entity_poly.entity_id
_entity_poly.type
_entity_poly.pdbx_seq_one_letter_code
_entity_poly.pdbx_strand_id
1 'polypeptide(L)'
;MNIPRLKELAIALEYQLLIHSKIDPEAVALHADLKPLLIQAKAGTLTNPLEVRDVPGRYRFTERNLQQYRDLENAFADFSIEARGGETPALKWLREQMK
;
A
#
# COMPACT_ATOMS: atom_id res chain seq x y z
N MET A 1 14.51 -1.24 -0.74
CA MET A 1 13.43 -1.55 0.22
C MET A 1 14.00 -1.41 1.61
N ASN A 2 13.35 -0.63 2.45
CA ASN A 2 13.70 -0.35 3.84
C ASN A 2 12.70 -1.07 4.75
N ILE A 3 13.13 -2.13 5.43
CA ILE A 3 12.25 -2.99 6.23
C ILE A 3 11.54 -2.22 7.37
N PRO A 4 12.23 -1.37 8.16
CA PRO A 4 11.56 -0.53 9.15
C PRO A 4 10.45 0.36 8.55
N ARG A 5 10.74 1.04 7.43
CA ARG A 5 9.76 1.88 6.74
C ARG A 5 8.60 1.08 6.17
N LEU A 6 8.87 -0.07 5.57
CA LEU A 6 7.85 -0.98 5.05
C LEU A 6 6.88 -1.42 6.15
N LYS A 7 7.39 -1.72 7.35
CA LYS A 7 6.56 -2.06 8.51
C LYS A 7 5.65 -0.91 8.93
N GLU A 8 6.17 0.32 9.00
CA GLU A 8 5.36 1.51 9.32
C GLU A 8 4.24 1.73 8.29
N LEU A 9 4.58 1.61 7.00
CA LEU A 9 3.62 1.75 5.90
C LEU A 9 2.57 0.64 5.90
N ALA A 10 2.94 -0.59 6.25
CA ALA A 10 2.00 -1.70 6.38
C ALA A 10 0.99 -1.46 7.52
N ILE A 11 1.44 -0.93 8.66
CA ILE A 11 0.56 -0.55 9.78
C ILE A 11 -0.39 0.57 9.37
N ALA A 12 0.13 1.61 8.71
CA ALA A 12 -0.67 2.73 8.23
C ALA A 12 -1.73 2.31 7.20
N LEU A 13 -1.35 1.45 6.25
CA LEU A 13 -2.28 0.91 5.24
C LEU A 13 -3.37 0.05 5.88
N GLU A 14 -3.01 -0.87 6.79
CA GLU A 14 -3.99 -1.70 7.49
C GLU A 14 -4.98 -0.86 8.30
N TYR A 15 -4.49 0.21 8.95
CA TYR A 15 -5.36 1.16 9.67
C TYR A 15 -6.38 1.81 8.73
N GLN A 16 -5.95 2.31 7.56
CA GLN A 16 -6.87 2.92 6.59
C GLN A 16 -7.86 1.91 6.01
N LEU A 17 -7.40 0.69 5.73
CA LEU A 17 -8.27 -0.40 5.26
C LEU A 17 -9.34 -0.73 6.29
N LEU A 18 -9.02 -0.79 7.58
CA LEU A 18 -9.98 -1.07 8.66
C LEU A 18 -11.03 0.04 8.83
N ILE A 19 -10.67 1.30 8.61
CA ILE A 19 -11.63 2.41 8.61
C ILE A 19 -12.59 2.27 7.44
N HIS A 20 -12.06 2.15 6.23
CA HIS A 20 -12.85 2.15 5.00
C HIS A 20 -13.65 0.86 4.80
N SER A 21 -13.19 -0.26 5.35
CA SER A 21 -13.94 -1.53 5.38
C SER A 21 -15.31 -1.44 6.07
N LYS A 22 -15.55 -0.39 6.87
CA LYS A 22 -16.85 -0.16 7.52
C LYS A 22 -17.89 0.41 6.57
N ILE A 23 -17.46 1.01 5.46
CA ILE A 23 -18.32 1.80 4.56
C ILE A 23 -18.22 1.34 3.10
N ASP A 24 -17.17 0.63 2.72
CA ASP A 24 -16.95 0.18 1.34
C ASP A 24 -16.53 -1.31 1.28
N PRO A 25 -17.31 -2.17 0.61
CA PRO A 25 -16.97 -3.59 0.44
C PRO A 25 -15.69 -3.82 -0.38
N GLU A 26 -15.29 -2.90 -1.25
CA GLU A 26 -14.05 -2.99 -2.00
C GLU A 26 -12.83 -2.81 -1.09
N ALA A 27 -12.96 -2.00 -0.02
CA ALA A 27 -11.93 -1.89 1.01
C ALA A 27 -11.82 -3.19 1.83
N VAL A 28 -12.93 -3.87 2.11
CA VAL A 28 -12.93 -5.20 2.76
C VAL A 28 -12.18 -6.21 1.90
N ALA A 29 -12.51 -6.27 0.60
CA ALA A 29 -11.89 -7.20 -0.32
C ALA A 29 -10.40 -6.90 -0.53
N LEU A 30 -10.03 -5.62 -0.67
CA LEU A 30 -8.63 -5.19 -0.73
C LEU A 30 -7.85 -5.60 0.52
N HIS A 31 -8.44 -5.43 1.70
CA HIS A 31 -7.82 -5.83 2.96
C HIS A 31 -7.59 -7.35 3.01
N ALA A 32 -8.56 -8.15 2.60
CA ALA A 32 -8.42 -9.61 2.54
C ALA A 32 -7.28 -10.03 1.61
N ASP A 33 -7.22 -9.43 0.41
CA ASP A 33 -6.19 -9.71 -0.60
C ASP A 33 -4.78 -9.35 -0.09
N LEU A 34 -4.64 -8.22 0.62
CA LEU A 34 -3.36 -7.73 1.13
C LEU A 34 -2.92 -8.35 2.46
N LYS A 35 -3.84 -8.99 3.20
CA LYS A 35 -3.58 -9.48 4.55
C LYS A 35 -2.31 -10.33 4.68
N PRO A 36 -2.00 -11.29 3.77
CA PRO A 36 -0.76 -12.07 3.87
C PRO A 36 0.50 -11.21 3.75
N LEU A 37 0.50 -10.19 2.87
CA LEU A 37 1.62 -9.29 2.68
C LEU A 37 1.78 -8.34 3.88
N LEU A 38 0.67 -7.82 4.41
CA LEU A 38 0.66 -6.96 5.59
C LEU A 38 1.22 -7.69 6.81
N ILE A 39 0.88 -8.97 7.01
CA ILE A 39 1.44 -9.80 8.09
C ILE A 39 2.96 -9.92 7.95
N GLN A 40 3.45 -10.28 6.76
CA GLN A 40 4.89 -10.45 6.51
C GLN A 40 5.66 -9.13 6.67
N ALA A 41 5.14 -8.04 6.12
CA ALA A 41 5.73 -6.71 6.26
C ALA A 41 5.81 -6.27 7.73
N LYS A 42 4.74 -6.45 8.50
CA LYS A 42 4.71 -6.11 9.93
C LYS A 42 5.67 -6.97 10.77
N ALA A 43 5.81 -8.24 10.40
CA ALA A 43 6.75 -9.17 11.03
C ALA A 43 8.21 -8.94 10.60
N GLY A 44 8.46 -8.11 9.58
CA GLY A 44 9.79 -7.90 9.02
C GLY A 44 10.31 -9.08 8.21
N THR A 45 9.44 -10.02 7.81
CA THR A 45 9.80 -11.22 7.05
C THR A 45 9.64 -11.04 5.55
N LEU A 46 9.02 -9.95 5.09
CA LEU A 46 9.03 -9.56 3.68
C LEU A 46 10.40 -8.93 3.32
N THR A 47 11.39 -9.78 3.06
CA THR A 47 12.80 -9.37 2.85
C THR A 47 13.17 -9.11 1.40
N ASN A 48 12.37 -9.62 0.45
CA ASN A 48 12.62 -9.49 -0.97
C ASN A 48 11.62 -8.51 -1.59
N PRO A 49 12.07 -7.57 -2.45
CA PRO A 49 11.18 -6.71 -3.22
C PRO A 49 10.18 -7.53 -4.04
N LEU A 50 8.93 -7.09 -4.04
CA LEU A 50 7.85 -7.67 -4.83
C LEU A 50 7.88 -7.14 -6.28
N GLU A 51 7.37 -7.93 -7.22
CA GLU A 51 7.07 -7.42 -8.56
C GLU A 51 5.74 -6.64 -8.56
N VAL A 52 5.51 -5.82 -9.60
CA VAL A 52 4.25 -5.05 -9.73
C VAL A 52 3.01 -5.95 -9.68
N ARG A 53 3.11 -7.15 -10.25
CA ARG A 53 2.03 -8.14 -10.33
C ARG A 53 1.72 -8.80 -8.98
N ASP A 54 2.65 -8.76 -8.04
CA ASP A 54 2.53 -9.45 -6.75
C ASP A 54 1.84 -8.58 -5.68
N VAL A 55 1.61 -7.29 -5.97
CA VAL A 55 0.86 -6.40 -5.09
C VAL A 55 -0.59 -6.30 -5.60
N PRO A 56 -1.55 -6.99 -4.96
CA PRO A 56 -2.93 -6.99 -5.41
C PRO A 56 -3.62 -5.65 -5.15
N GLY A 57 -4.70 -5.39 -5.90
CA GLY A 57 -5.65 -4.34 -5.56
C GLY A 57 -5.56 -3.02 -6.31
N ARG A 58 -4.53 -2.80 -7.14
CA ARG A 58 -4.40 -1.55 -7.93
C ARG A 58 -5.64 -1.24 -8.78
N TYR A 59 -6.24 -2.24 -9.40
CA TYR A 59 -7.44 -2.07 -10.23
C TYR A 59 -8.65 -1.57 -9.43
N ARG A 60 -8.73 -1.85 -8.12
CA ARG A 60 -9.86 -1.40 -7.28
C ARG A 60 -9.88 0.12 -7.09
N PHE A 61 -8.72 0.78 -7.16
CA PHE A 61 -8.64 2.24 -7.12
C PHE A 61 -9.25 2.88 -8.37
N THR A 62 -8.87 2.39 -9.55
CA THR A 62 -9.29 2.98 -10.84
C THR A 62 -10.65 2.49 -11.32
N GLU A 63 -10.97 1.22 -11.14
CA GLU A 63 -12.17 0.57 -11.70
C GLU A 63 -13.31 0.43 -10.68
N ARG A 64 -12.97 0.41 -9.39
CA ARG A 64 -13.94 0.24 -8.29
C ARG A 64 -14.03 1.47 -7.39
N ASN A 65 -13.49 2.61 -7.85
CA ASN A 65 -13.60 3.93 -7.24
C ASN A 65 -12.99 4.06 -5.83
N LEU A 66 -12.10 3.18 -5.39
CA LEU A 66 -11.41 3.37 -4.11
C LEU A 66 -10.52 4.63 -4.09
N GLN A 67 -10.14 5.16 -5.26
CA GLN A 67 -9.42 6.44 -5.39
C GLN A 67 -10.20 7.66 -4.85
N GLN A 68 -11.51 7.51 -4.58
CA GLN A 68 -12.28 8.56 -3.88
C GLN A 68 -11.75 8.80 -2.45
N TYR A 69 -11.10 7.79 -1.85
CA TYR A 69 -10.49 7.85 -0.52
C TYR A 69 -8.99 8.12 -0.64
N ARG A 70 -8.61 9.40 -0.72
CA ARG A 70 -7.22 9.83 -0.95
C ARG A 70 -6.25 9.31 0.12
N ASP A 71 -6.66 9.22 1.36
CA ASP A 71 -5.87 8.69 2.47
C ASP A 71 -5.57 7.19 2.30
N LEU A 72 -6.56 6.39 1.91
CA LEU A 72 -6.40 4.98 1.57
C LEU A 72 -5.52 4.80 0.32
N GLU A 73 -5.76 5.58 -0.73
CA GLU A 73 -4.97 5.54 -1.96
C GLU A 73 -3.49 5.87 -1.70
N ASN A 74 -3.22 6.94 -0.95
CA ASN A 74 -1.87 7.33 -0.59
C ASN A 74 -1.17 6.25 0.25
N ALA A 75 -1.86 5.69 1.26
CA ALA A 75 -1.30 4.64 2.09
C ALA A 75 -0.98 3.38 1.26
N PHE A 76 -1.86 3.03 0.31
CA PHE A 76 -1.64 1.90 -0.60
C PHE A 76 -0.46 2.15 -1.54
N ALA A 77 -0.37 3.35 -2.13
CA ALA A 77 0.70 3.74 -3.04
C ALA A 77 2.06 3.74 -2.33
N ASP A 78 2.15 4.34 -1.14
CA ASP A 78 3.38 4.39 -0.35
C ASP A 78 3.86 2.97 0.01
N PHE A 79 2.96 2.13 0.53
CA PHE A 79 3.27 0.72 0.81
C PHE A 79 3.73 -0.03 -0.45
N SER A 80 3.02 0.13 -1.57
CA SER A 80 3.33 -0.55 -2.83
C SER A 80 4.68 -0.13 -3.41
N ILE A 81 5.06 1.15 -3.27
CA ILE A 81 6.38 1.63 -3.69
C ILE A 81 7.47 0.99 -2.82
N GLU A 82 7.30 1.01 -1.50
CA GLU A 82 8.29 0.47 -0.58
C GLU A 82 8.47 -1.04 -0.74
N ALA A 83 7.35 -1.79 -0.82
CA ALA A 83 7.34 -3.23 -0.98
C ALA A 83 8.00 -3.71 -2.28
N ARG A 84 8.03 -2.87 -3.32
CA ARG A 84 8.66 -3.18 -4.62
C ARG A 84 10.10 -2.72 -4.75
N GLY A 85 10.73 -2.29 -3.66
CA GLY A 85 12.13 -1.86 -3.69
C GLY A 85 12.38 -0.45 -3.17
N GLY A 86 11.35 0.31 -2.83
CA GLY A 86 11.48 1.70 -2.40
C GLY A 86 11.31 2.68 -3.55
N GLU A 87 11.17 3.94 -3.18
CA GLU A 87 11.03 5.03 -4.13
C GLU A 87 12.36 5.22 -4.90
N THR A 88 12.30 5.21 -6.24
CA THR A 88 13.47 5.57 -7.03
C THR A 88 13.81 7.05 -6.81
N PRO A 89 15.07 7.49 -6.95
CA PRO A 89 15.44 8.90 -6.78
C PRO A 89 14.60 9.86 -7.63
N ALA A 90 14.16 9.43 -8.82
CA ALA A 90 13.31 10.21 -9.72
C ALA A 90 11.87 10.40 -9.18
N LEU A 91 11.28 9.35 -8.60
CA LEU A 91 9.95 9.45 -7.98
C LEU A 91 9.97 10.34 -6.74
N LYS A 92 11.02 10.22 -5.93
CA LYS A 92 11.22 11.06 -4.74
C LYS A 92 11.30 12.54 -5.12
N TRP A 93 12.09 12.86 -6.15
CA TRP A 93 12.21 14.23 -6.65
C TRP A 93 10.87 14.77 -7.16
N LEU A 94 10.11 13.99 -7.95
CA LEU A 94 8.79 14.41 -8.45
C LEU A 94 7.80 14.71 -7.31
N ARG A 95 7.78 13.87 -6.26
CA ARG A 95 6.92 14.07 -5.08
C ARG A 95 7.30 15.31 -4.28
N GLU A 96 8.58 15.64 -4.17
CA GLU A 96 9.04 16.87 -3.52
C GLU A 96 8.65 18.13 -4.30
N GLN A 97 8.52 18.06 -5.63
CA GLN A 97 8.05 19.16 -6.47
C GLN A 97 6.52 19.38 -6.41
N MET A 98 5.76 18.36 -5.98
CA MET A 98 4.30 18.40 -5.90
C MET A 98 3.75 18.74 -4.50
N LYS A 99 4.63 19.07 -3.54
CA LYS A 99 4.29 19.60 -2.22
C LYS A 99 4.20 21.11 -2.24
#